data_AF-A0A1D6KEX0-F1
#
_entry.id   AF-A0A1D6KEX0-F1
#
_cell.length_a   1.000
_cell.length_b   1.000
_cell.length_c   1.000
_cell.angle_alpha   90.00
_cell.angle_beta   90.00
_cell.angle_gamma   90.00
#
_symmetry.space_group_name_H-M   'P 1'
#
loop_
_entity.id
_entity.type
_entity.pdbx_description
1 polymer ?
#
loop_
_entity_poly.entity_id
_entity_poly.type
_entity_poly.pdbx_seq_one_letter_code
_entity_poly.pdbx_strand_id
1 'polypeptide(L)'
;MPWAAQLLSVACVSVAAKMEECQAPALSEFHAGGFDFDSASIRRMELLVLSTLGWRMGAVTPLDFLPCFSSRVHPHGGAGAGAGGRVAIGFIFATAEAGSVLDHRPSTVAAAAILAATYGPLLTKEALSSKMSCLSPSYLIEKEHVHACYSMMVGDMSRRGSKRSLPCSGPDEIATSTYHSVLVDDATDTAAFASAVAAARSKQIRLELTGIH
;
A
#
# COMPACT_ATOMS: atom_id res chain seq x y z
N MET A 1 -19.84 -15.05 9.10
CA MET A 1 -18.60 -15.63 9.66
C MET A 1 -17.50 -14.57 9.83
N PRO A 2 -17.72 -13.46 10.56
CA PRO A 2 -16.75 -12.35 10.60
C PRO A 2 -15.49 -12.68 11.42
N TRP A 3 -15.69 -13.35 12.57
CA TRP A 3 -14.61 -13.64 13.53
C TRP A 3 -13.53 -14.57 12.95
N ALA A 4 -13.91 -15.59 12.18
CA ALA A 4 -12.96 -16.55 11.62
C ALA A 4 -12.07 -15.90 10.56
N ALA A 5 -12.64 -15.02 9.73
CA ALA A 5 -11.89 -14.25 8.74
C ALA A 5 -10.92 -13.25 9.40
N GLN A 6 -11.33 -12.64 10.53
CA GLN A 6 -10.44 -11.77 11.31
C GLN A 6 -9.32 -12.53 11.99
N LEU A 7 -9.59 -13.69 12.60
CA LEU A 7 -8.55 -14.55 13.17
C LEU A 7 -7.55 -15.01 12.10
N LEU A 8 -8.06 -15.38 10.91
CA LEU A 8 -7.22 -15.72 9.77
C LEU A 8 -6.35 -14.53 9.34
N SER A 9 -6.93 -13.34 9.20
CA SER A 9 -6.21 -12.12 8.86
C SER A 9 -5.10 -11.81 9.87
N VAL A 10 -5.40 -11.84 11.17
CA VAL A 10 -4.41 -11.64 12.25
C VAL A 10 -3.28 -12.65 12.17
N ALA A 11 -3.60 -13.93 11.97
CA ALA A 11 -2.58 -14.96 11.82
C ALA A 11 -1.72 -14.76 10.58
N CYS A 12 -2.31 -14.37 9.44
CA CYS A 12 -1.56 -14.05 8.23
C CYS A 12 -0.59 -12.88 8.44
N VAL A 13 -1.03 -11.81 9.11
CA VAL A 13 -0.19 -10.66 9.44
C VAL A 13 0.93 -11.06 10.41
N SER A 14 0.63 -11.87 11.42
CA SER A 14 1.64 -12.34 12.38
C SER A 14 2.71 -13.23 11.73
N VAL A 15 2.30 -14.15 10.84
CA VAL A 15 3.23 -14.97 10.06
C VAL A 15 4.08 -14.09 9.13
N ALA A 16 3.47 -13.11 8.44
CA ALA A 16 4.21 -12.19 7.58
C ALA A 16 5.24 -11.36 8.36
N ALA A 17 4.87 -10.83 9.53
CA ALA A 17 5.80 -10.10 10.40
C ALA A 17 6.99 -10.97 10.82
N LYS A 18 6.77 -12.24 11.15
CA LYS A 18 7.84 -13.20 11.46
C LYS A 18 8.76 -13.53 10.28
N MET A 19 8.33 -13.26 9.05
CA MET A 19 9.14 -13.50 7.84
C MET A 19 9.94 -12.28 7.43
N GLU A 20 9.41 -11.07 7.64
CA GLU A 20 10.01 -9.82 7.16
C GLU A 20 10.75 -9.03 8.26
N GLU A 21 10.42 -9.25 9.54
CA GLU A 21 10.99 -8.48 10.65
C GLU A 21 12.02 -9.28 11.47
N CYS A 22 13.09 -8.59 11.89
CA CYS A 22 14.10 -9.18 12.78
C CYS A 22 13.53 -9.52 14.18
N GLN A 23 12.55 -8.75 14.63
CA GLN A 23 11.89 -8.89 15.94
C GLN A 23 10.38 -8.72 15.72
N ALA A 24 9.70 -9.84 15.49
CA ALA A 24 8.26 -9.82 15.26
C ALA A 24 7.50 -9.43 16.54
N PRO A 25 6.37 -8.70 16.42
CA PRO A 25 5.53 -8.34 17.56
C PRO A 25 5.03 -9.57 18.32
N ALA A 26 4.78 -9.42 19.63
CA ALA A 26 4.19 -10.50 20.40
C ALA A 26 2.76 -10.79 19.94
N LEU A 27 2.29 -12.03 20.08
CA LEU A 27 0.94 -12.41 19.68
C LEU A 27 -0.16 -11.61 20.40
N SER A 28 0.12 -11.12 21.60
CA SER A 28 -0.78 -10.25 22.37
C SER A 28 -0.90 -8.83 21.82
N GLU A 29 -0.01 -8.41 20.92
CA GLU A 29 -0.06 -7.07 20.32
C GLU A 29 -0.98 -7.01 19.11
N PHE A 30 -1.30 -8.17 18.51
CA PHE A 30 -2.21 -8.24 17.37
C PHE A 30 -3.66 -8.16 17.82
N HIS A 31 -4.29 -7.02 17.57
CA HIS A 31 -5.71 -6.78 17.84
C HIS A 31 -6.48 -6.63 16.54
N ALA A 32 -7.53 -7.42 16.35
CA ALA A 32 -8.50 -7.23 15.27
C ALA A 32 -9.68 -6.43 15.81
N GLY A 33 -9.93 -5.24 15.27
CA GLY A 33 -11.04 -4.38 15.71
C GLY A 33 -12.36 -5.17 15.85
N GLY A 34 -12.83 -5.31 17.09
CA GLY A 34 -14.08 -6.00 17.45
C GLY A 34 -13.93 -7.40 18.04
N PHE A 35 -12.74 -8.04 18.01
CA PHE A 35 -12.51 -9.35 18.62
C PHE A 35 -11.12 -9.46 19.25
N ASP A 36 -11.09 -9.84 20.52
CA ASP A 36 -9.86 -10.17 21.23
C ASP A 36 -9.60 -11.67 21.12
N PHE A 37 -8.54 -12.05 20.40
CA PHE A 37 -8.12 -13.44 20.25
C PHE A 37 -7.00 -13.75 21.23
N ASP A 38 -7.09 -14.89 21.91
CA ASP A 38 -5.99 -15.39 22.74
C ASP A 38 -4.80 -15.80 21.85
N SER A 39 -3.59 -15.59 22.37
CA SER A 39 -2.35 -15.94 21.67
C SER A 39 -2.29 -17.41 21.24
N ALA A 40 -2.92 -18.31 22.00
CA ALA A 40 -2.99 -19.73 21.63
C ALA A 40 -3.89 -19.97 20.41
N SER A 41 -4.98 -19.23 20.23
CA SER A 41 -5.81 -19.32 19.02
C SER A 41 -5.14 -18.70 17.81
N ILE A 42 -4.45 -17.57 17.98
CA ILE A 42 -3.65 -16.99 16.90
C ILE A 42 -2.59 -18.01 16.47
N ARG A 43 -1.81 -18.55 17.40
CA ARG A 43 -0.78 -19.57 17.11
C ARG A 43 -1.32 -20.82 16.42
N ARG A 44 -2.49 -21.32 16.84
CA ARG A 44 -3.15 -22.45 16.17
C ARG A 44 -3.51 -22.10 14.72
N MET A 45 -4.02 -20.90 14.48
CA MET A 45 -4.32 -20.42 13.13
C MET A 45 -3.05 -20.21 12.30
N GLU A 46 -1.94 -19.71 12.87
CA GLU A 46 -0.66 -19.61 12.16
C GLU A 46 -0.20 -20.96 11.63
N LEU A 47 -0.26 -22.00 12.47
CA LEU A 47 0.12 -23.36 12.06
C LEU A 47 -0.79 -23.90 10.95
N LEU A 48 -2.08 -23.60 11.00
CA LEU A 48 -3.02 -23.96 9.93
C LEU A 48 -2.67 -23.26 8.62
N VAL A 49 -2.38 -21.96 8.65
CA VAL A 49 -1.94 -21.19 7.48
C VAL A 49 -0.66 -21.77 6.90
N LEU A 50 0.37 -21.96 7.73
CA LEU A 50 1.66 -22.52 7.32
C LEU A 50 1.50 -23.91 6.70
N SER A 51 0.71 -24.78 7.34
CA SER A 51 0.46 -26.14 6.84
C SER A 51 -0.29 -26.12 5.51
N THR A 52 -1.29 -25.24 5.37
CA THR A 52 -2.07 -25.08 4.13
C THR A 52 -1.21 -24.56 2.98
N LEU A 53 -0.28 -23.66 3.27
CA LEU A 53 0.67 -23.12 2.29
C LEU A 53 1.88 -24.05 2.05
N GLY A 54 1.95 -25.21 2.72
CA GLY A 54 3.09 -26.11 2.64
C GLY A 54 4.40 -25.47 3.09
N TRP A 55 4.34 -24.53 4.03
CA TRP A 55 5.48 -23.75 4.56
C TRP A 55 6.17 -22.85 3.51
N ARG A 56 5.54 -22.62 2.36
CA ARG A 56 6.10 -21.81 1.27
C ARG A 56 5.83 -20.32 1.48
N MET A 57 6.52 -19.73 2.46
CA MET A 57 6.32 -18.32 2.85
C MET A 57 7.19 -17.30 2.10
N GLY A 58 8.20 -17.76 1.36
CA GLY A 58 9.07 -16.91 0.53
C GLY A 58 8.39 -16.47 -0.78
N ALA A 59 7.20 -15.88 -0.69
CA ALA A 59 6.49 -15.34 -1.84
C ALA A 59 7.13 -14.01 -2.25
N VAL A 60 7.46 -13.87 -3.53
CA VAL A 60 7.97 -12.60 -4.06
C VAL A 60 6.83 -11.57 -4.06
N THR A 61 7.08 -10.42 -3.46
CA THR A 61 6.13 -9.32 -3.36
C THR A 61 6.45 -8.21 -4.37
N PRO A 62 5.49 -7.35 -4.72
CA PRO A 62 5.79 -6.16 -5.52
C PRO A 62 6.83 -5.24 -4.87
N LEU A 63 6.95 -5.28 -3.53
CA LEU A 63 7.90 -4.47 -2.77
C LEU A 63 9.36 -4.80 -3.11
N ASP A 64 9.65 -6.08 -3.41
CA ASP A 64 10.99 -6.58 -3.73
C ASP A 64 11.57 -5.91 -5.00
N PHE A 65 10.70 -5.48 -5.92
CA PHE A 65 11.11 -4.86 -7.18
C PHE A 65 11.26 -3.34 -7.10
N LEU A 66 10.74 -2.69 -6.04
CA LEU A 66 10.74 -1.23 -5.93
C LEU A 66 12.15 -0.61 -5.96
N PRO A 67 13.17 -1.14 -5.26
CA PRO A 67 14.51 -0.56 -5.30
C PRO A 67 15.10 -0.58 -6.72
N CYS A 68 14.91 -1.71 -7.43
CA CYS A 68 15.38 -1.88 -8.80
C CYS A 68 14.73 -0.85 -9.74
N PHE A 69 13.41 -0.74 -9.73
CA PHE A 69 12.70 0.18 -10.62
C PHE A 69 12.89 1.65 -10.25
N SER A 70 12.94 1.99 -8.96
CA SER A 70 13.18 3.37 -8.52
C SER A 70 14.54 3.89 -9.02
N SER A 71 15.59 3.07 -8.94
CA SER A 71 16.93 3.43 -9.44
C SER A 71 16.98 3.71 -10.95
N ARG A 72 16.08 3.09 -11.72
CA ARG A 72 16.03 3.23 -13.19
C ARG A 72 15.22 4.44 -13.66
N VAL A 73 14.22 4.83 -12.89
CA VAL A 73 13.38 5.99 -13.21
C VAL A 73 14.04 7.30 -12.76
N HIS A 74 14.89 7.25 -11.73
CA HIS A 74 15.72 8.36 -11.29
C HIS A 74 17.22 8.00 -11.30
N PRO A 75 17.88 7.92 -12.48
CA PRO A 75 19.30 7.54 -12.58
C PRO A 75 20.27 8.53 -11.94
N HIS A 76 19.85 9.77 -11.73
CA HIS A 76 20.61 10.83 -11.07
C HIS A 76 19.95 11.10 -9.72
N GLY A 77 20.58 10.64 -8.63
CA GLY A 77 20.04 10.61 -7.27
C GLY A 77 19.71 11.99 -6.69
N GLY A 78 18.63 12.61 -7.15
CA GLY A 78 18.00 13.74 -6.49
C GLY A 78 17.27 13.27 -5.22
N ALA A 79 17.14 14.18 -4.26
CA ALA A 79 16.56 13.98 -2.92
C ALA A 79 15.11 13.41 -2.88
N GLY A 80 14.49 13.09 -4.02
CA GLY A 80 13.16 12.51 -4.16
C GLY A 80 13.10 10.98 -4.28
N ALA A 81 14.22 10.26 -4.39
CA ALA A 81 14.23 8.79 -4.58
C ALA A 81 13.53 8.01 -3.45
N GLY A 82 13.60 8.52 -2.21
CA GLY A 82 12.91 7.95 -1.05
C GLY A 82 11.41 8.28 -0.99
N ALA A 83 10.98 9.39 -1.61
CA ALA A 83 9.58 9.80 -1.63
C ALA A 83 8.76 8.96 -2.63
N GLY A 84 9.32 8.69 -3.82
CA GLY A 84 8.68 7.87 -4.85
C GLY A 84 8.42 6.42 -4.39
N GLY A 85 9.36 5.84 -3.64
CA GLY A 85 9.18 4.50 -3.06
C GLY A 85 8.02 4.42 -2.08
N ARG A 86 7.88 5.41 -1.17
CA ARG A 86 6.77 5.45 -0.20
C ARG A 86 5.41 5.61 -0.88
N VAL A 87 5.34 6.45 -1.90
CA VAL A 87 4.10 6.66 -2.68
C VAL A 87 3.74 5.39 -3.46
N ALA A 88 4.72 4.69 -4.05
CA ALA A 88 4.50 3.42 -4.75
C ALA A 88 3.96 2.32 -3.82
N ILE A 89 4.48 2.23 -2.58
CA ILE A 89 3.95 1.31 -1.57
C ILE A 89 2.46 1.60 -1.29
N GLY A 90 2.09 2.88 -1.19
CA GLY A 90 0.69 3.30 -1.03
C GLY A 90 -0.21 2.82 -2.17
N PHE A 91 0.25 2.94 -3.42
CA PHE A 91 -0.47 2.44 -4.60
C PHE A 91 -0.65 0.91 -4.57
N ILE A 92 0.38 0.16 -4.18
CA ILE A 92 0.31 -1.30 -4.07
C ILE A 92 -0.74 -1.71 -3.03
N PHE A 93 -0.75 -1.09 -1.85
CA PHE A 93 -1.74 -1.42 -0.82
C PHE A 93 -3.16 -1.03 -1.20
N ALA A 94 -3.35 0.17 -1.76
CA ALA A 94 -4.67 0.64 -2.18
C ALA A 94 -5.32 -0.28 -3.21
N THR A 95 -4.50 -0.88 -4.08
CA THR A 95 -4.98 -1.79 -5.12
C THR A 95 -5.06 -3.25 -4.68
N ALA A 96 -4.26 -3.67 -3.69
CA ALA A 96 -4.45 -4.95 -3.01
C ALA A 96 -5.78 -5.01 -2.24
N GLU A 97 -6.22 -3.89 -1.65
CA GLU A 97 -7.53 -3.76 -1.00
C GLU A 97 -8.69 -3.98 -2.00
N ALA A 98 -8.50 -3.57 -3.26
CA ALA A 98 -9.46 -3.76 -4.33
C ALA A 98 -9.47 -5.19 -4.93
N GLY A 99 -8.52 -6.06 -4.53
CA GLY A 99 -8.42 -7.46 -4.97
C GLY A 99 -7.97 -7.70 -6.41
N SER A 100 -8.03 -6.69 -7.27
CA SER A 100 -7.77 -6.77 -8.72
C SER A 100 -6.30 -6.89 -9.11
N VAL A 101 -5.38 -6.74 -8.16
CA VAL A 101 -3.92 -6.82 -8.40
C VAL A 101 -3.38 -8.25 -8.30
N LEU A 102 -4.14 -9.17 -7.70
CA LEU A 102 -3.73 -10.57 -7.55
C LEU A 102 -3.62 -11.31 -8.89
N ASP A 103 -4.25 -10.79 -9.96
CA ASP A 103 -4.21 -11.35 -11.31
C ASP A 103 -2.92 -10.99 -12.08
N HIS A 104 -2.06 -10.15 -11.50
CA HIS A 104 -0.86 -9.65 -12.15
C HIS A 104 0.42 -10.11 -11.43
N ARG A 105 1.49 -10.30 -12.20
CA ARG A 105 2.80 -10.66 -11.64
C ARG A 105 3.30 -9.54 -10.71
N PRO A 106 3.94 -9.87 -9.57
CA PRO A 106 4.46 -8.87 -8.63
C PRO A 106 5.35 -7.79 -9.28
N SER A 107 6.15 -8.16 -10.28
CA SER A 107 6.98 -7.22 -11.06
C SER A 107 6.16 -6.21 -11.86
N THR A 108 5.03 -6.62 -12.44
CA THR A 108 4.13 -5.75 -13.22
C THR A 108 3.49 -4.71 -12.29
N VAL A 109 3.01 -5.16 -11.14
CA VAL A 109 2.38 -4.32 -10.12
C VAL A 109 3.37 -3.28 -9.60
N ALA A 110 4.60 -3.70 -9.30
CA ALA A 110 5.66 -2.81 -8.85
C ALA A 110 6.04 -1.76 -9.91
N ALA A 111 6.14 -2.16 -11.18
CA ALA A 111 6.41 -1.24 -12.28
C ALA A 111 5.29 -0.20 -12.42
N ALA A 112 4.03 -0.63 -12.40
CA ALA A 112 2.87 0.26 -12.44
C ALA A 112 2.86 1.24 -11.25
N ALA A 113 3.18 0.76 -10.05
CA ALA A 113 3.21 1.59 -8.85
C ALA A 113 4.31 2.66 -8.89
N ILE A 114 5.50 2.33 -9.40
CA ILE A 114 6.60 3.29 -9.58
C ILE A 114 6.24 4.33 -10.65
N LEU A 115 5.59 3.92 -11.75
CA LEU A 115 5.12 4.83 -12.78
C LEU A 115 4.03 5.78 -12.24
N ALA A 116 3.08 5.26 -11.47
CA ALA A 116 2.04 6.05 -10.80
C ALA A 116 2.65 7.05 -9.80
N ALA A 117 3.62 6.62 -8.99
CA ALA A 117 4.31 7.46 -8.03
C ALA A 117 5.19 8.54 -8.68
N THR A 118 5.77 8.27 -9.86
CA THR A 118 6.68 9.20 -10.53
C THR A 118 5.95 10.21 -11.41
N TYR A 119 5.00 9.74 -12.23
CA TYR A 119 4.40 10.56 -13.28
C TYR A 119 3.01 11.09 -12.93
N GLY A 120 2.41 10.63 -11.83
CA GLY A 120 1.13 11.14 -11.36
C GLY A 120 -0.04 10.73 -12.28
N PRO A 121 -1.08 11.59 -12.44
CA PRO A 121 -2.37 11.22 -13.01
C PRO A 121 -2.32 10.73 -14.46
N LEU A 122 -3.44 10.11 -14.88
CA LEU A 122 -3.56 9.14 -15.97
C LEU A 122 -2.78 9.55 -17.24
N LEU A 123 -1.59 8.98 -17.41
CA LEU A 123 -0.88 9.05 -18.67
C LEU A 123 -1.67 8.35 -19.77
N THR A 124 -1.61 8.88 -20.99
CA THR A 124 -2.08 8.14 -22.16
C THR A 124 -1.27 6.85 -22.31
N LYS A 125 -1.88 5.81 -22.88
CA LYS A 125 -1.22 4.52 -23.12
C LYS A 125 0.13 4.68 -23.84
N GLU A 126 0.21 5.64 -24.77
CA GLU A 126 1.43 5.95 -25.53
C GLU A 126 2.51 6.66 -24.70
N ALA A 127 2.12 7.58 -23.81
CA ALA A 127 3.07 8.23 -22.91
C ALA A 127 3.61 7.23 -21.88
N LEU A 128 2.75 6.36 -21.34
CA LEU A 128 3.15 5.29 -20.42
C LEU A 128 4.11 4.30 -21.10
N SER A 129 3.78 3.85 -22.32
CA SER A 129 4.61 2.90 -23.07
C SER A 129 6.00 3.46 -23.37
N SER A 130 6.10 4.76 -23.65
CA SER A 130 7.36 5.48 -23.84
C SER A 130 8.18 5.53 -22.55
N LYS A 131 7.57 5.83 -21.40
CA LYS A 131 8.27 5.85 -20.09
C LYS A 131 8.68 4.48 -19.58
N MET A 132 7.95 3.43 -19.94
CA MET A 132 8.31 2.04 -19.62
C MET A 132 9.64 1.61 -20.25
N SER A 133 10.12 2.29 -21.31
CA SER A 133 11.44 2.00 -21.89
C SER A 133 12.58 2.14 -20.87
N CYS A 134 12.46 3.04 -19.89
CA CYS A 134 13.45 3.24 -18.84
C CYS A 134 13.48 2.08 -17.82
N LEU A 135 12.35 1.39 -17.64
CA LEU A 135 12.22 0.26 -16.71
C LEU A 135 12.69 -1.06 -17.33
N SER A 136 12.70 -1.14 -18.66
CA SER A 136 12.81 -2.38 -19.42
C SER A 136 14.10 -2.43 -20.26
N PRO A 137 15.19 -3.05 -19.76
CA PRO A 137 16.30 -3.48 -20.60
C PRO A 137 16.04 -4.85 -21.27
N SER A 138 14.94 -5.52 -20.94
CA SER A 138 14.65 -6.90 -21.38
C SER A 138 13.14 -7.16 -21.36
N TYR A 139 12.65 -7.83 -22.41
CA TYR A 139 11.28 -8.25 -22.79
C TYR A 139 10.34 -8.85 -21.71
N LEU A 140 10.68 -8.77 -20.42
CA LEU A 140 10.05 -9.50 -19.31
C LEU A 140 8.80 -8.81 -18.73
N ILE A 141 8.54 -7.54 -19.03
CA ILE A 141 7.40 -6.79 -18.50
C ILE A 141 6.45 -6.44 -19.64
N GLU A 142 5.27 -7.07 -19.63
CA GLU A 142 4.22 -6.85 -20.62
C GLU A 142 3.53 -5.50 -20.41
N LYS A 143 3.50 -4.67 -21.46
CA LYS A 143 3.03 -3.28 -21.41
C LYS A 143 1.54 -3.19 -21.10
N GLU A 144 0.78 -4.16 -21.60
CA GLU A 144 -0.67 -4.27 -21.47
C GLU A 144 -1.06 -4.44 -20.00
N HIS A 145 -0.40 -5.36 -19.30
CA HIS A 145 -0.66 -5.61 -17.88
C HIS A 145 -0.22 -4.45 -16.99
N VAL A 146 0.90 -3.78 -17.32
CA VAL A 146 1.33 -2.58 -16.59
C VAL A 146 0.33 -1.45 -16.77
N HIS A 147 -0.17 -1.23 -17.99
CA HIS A 147 -1.19 -0.21 -18.24
C HIS A 147 -2.48 -0.50 -17.47
N ALA A 148 -2.93 -1.76 -17.41
CA ALA A 148 -4.11 -2.15 -16.63
C ALA A 148 -3.93 -1.84 -15.13
N CYS A 149 -2.83 -2.30 -14.53
CA CYS A 149 -2.47 -2.01 -13.13
C CYS A 149 -2.38 -0.50 -12.86
N TYR A 150 -1.70 0.24 -13.74
CA TYR A 150 -1.52 1.68 -13.62
C TYR A 150 -2.87 2.43 -13.66
N SER A 151 -3.75 2.02 -14.58
CA SER A 151 -5.08 2.63 -14.74
C SER A 151 -5.95 2.41 -13.50
N MET A 152 -5.85 1.24 -12.87
CA MET A 152 -6.52 0.96 -11.60
C MET A 152 -5.94 1.80 -10.46
N MET A 153 -4.61 1.84 -10.32
CA MET A 153 -3.90 2.60 -9.27
C MET A 153 -4.27 4.08 -9.28
N VAL A 154 -4.32 4.68 -10.47
CA VAL A 154 -4.60 6.10 -10.65
C VAL A 154 -6.11 6.39 -10.69
N GLY A 155 -6.90 5.50 -11.28
CA GLY A 155 -8.36 5.62 -11.36
C GLY A 155 -9.05 5.54 -9.99
N ASP A 156 -8.55 4.69 -9.08
CA ASP A 156 -9.10 4.56 -7.73
C ASP A 156 -8.74 5.74 -6.82
N MET A 157 -7.59 6.42 -7.03
CA MET A 157 -7.28 7.66 -6.31
C MET A 157 -8.27 8.78 -6.64
N SER A 158 -8.69 8.90 -7.91
CA SER A 158 -9.69 9.89 -8.33
C SER A 158 -11.07 9.60 -7.71
N ARG A 159 -11.46 8.33 -7.59
CA ARG A 159 -12.68 7.90 -6.89
C ARG A 159 -12.61 8.10 -5.38
N ARG A 160 -11.46 7.85 -4.74
CA ARG A 160 -11.29 8.04 -3.29
C ARG A 160 -11.28 9.53 -2.91
N GLY A 161 -10.79 10.41 -3.79
CA GLY A 161 -10.95 11.86 -3.66
C GLY A 161 -12.42 12.31 -3.71
N SER A 162 -13.24 11.66 -4.56
CA SER A 162 -14.67 11.97 -4.67
C SER A 162 -15.55 11.35 -3.56
N LYS A 163 -15.06 10.31 -2.86
CA LYS A 163 -15.82 9.58 -1.81
C LYS A 163 -15.55 10.07 -0.38
N ARG A 164 -14.66 11.05 -0.17
CA ARG A 164 -14.39 11.64 1.17
C ARG A 164 -15.37 12.75 1.59
N SER A 165 -16.52 12.90 0.93
CA SER A 165 -17.64 13.60 1.57
C SER A 165 -18.29 12.65 2.59
N LEU A 166 -17.78 12.65 3.81
CA LEU A 166 -18.48 12.10 4.97
C LEU A 166 -19.90 12.69 5.04
N PRO A 167 -20.96 11.89 5.19
CA PRO A 167 -22.22 12.42 5.70
C PRO A 167 -22.04 12.65 7.20
N CYS A 168 -21.84 13.90 7.60
CA CYS A 168 -22.08 14.33 8.96
C CYS A 168 -23.60 14.24 9.22
N SER A 169 -24.04 13.22 9.94
CA SER A 169 -25.40 13.19 10.49
C SER A 169 -25.45 14.03 11.76
N GLY A 170 -26.22 15.11 11.70
CA GLY A 170 -26.73 15.91 12.82
C GLY A 170 -27.94 16.73 12.30
N PRO A 171 -29.04 16.87 13.06
CA PRO A 171 -30.34 17.20 12.50
C PRO A 171 -30.63 18.72 12.45
N ASP A 172 -31.65 19.03 11.64
CA ASP A 172 -32.53 20.21 11.61
C ASP A 172 -32.30 21.33 10.57
N GLU A 173 -33.32 21.40 9.70
CA GLU A 173 -34.04 22.55 9.10
C GLU A 173 -33.34 23.70 8.33
N ILE A 174 -33.74 23.77 7.04
CA ILE A 174 -34.29 24.91 6.27
C ILE A 174 -33.34 25.99 5.69
N ALA A 175 -33.58 26.21 4.38
CA ALA A 175 -33.39 27.41 3.54
C ALA A 175 -32.17 27.50 2.58
N THR A 176 -32.50 27.31 1.29
CA THR A 176 -32.11 28.11 0.09
C THR A 176 -30.79 28.90 0.06
N SER A 177 -29.96 28.64 -0.97
CA SER A 177 -29.54 29.62 -2.02
C SER A 177 -28.10 29.42 -2.55
N THR A 178 -27.99 29.28 -3.88
CA THR A 178 -27.07 29.97 -4.83
C THR A 178 -25.54 29.98 -4.58
N TYR A 179 -24.83 29.27 -5.49
CA TYR A 179 -23.45 29.41 -6.02
C TYR A 179 -22.39 30.26 -5.30
N HIS A 180 -21.19 29.69 -5.10
CA HIS A 180 -19.93 30.18 -5.71
C HIS A 180 -18.79 29.15 -5.52
N SER A 181 -18.09 28.80 -6.60
CA SER A 181 -16.86 27.99 -6.56
C SER A 181 -15.71 28.76 -5.91
N VAL A 182 -14.89 28.11 -5.08
CA VAL A 182 -13.54 28.56 -4.76
C VAL A 182 -12.61 27.36 -4.81
N LEU A 183 -11.60 27.45 -5.68
CA LEU A 183 -10.45 26.56 -5.77
C LEU A 183 -9.70 26.56 -4.44
N VAL A 184 -9.35 25.37 -3.94
CA VAL A 184 -8.38 25.25 -2.85
C VAL A 184 -7.38 24.16 -3.24
N ASP A 185 -6.12 24.59 -3.36
CA ASP A 185 -4.92 23.76 -3.50
C ASP A 185 -4.92 22.61 -2.50
N ASP A 186 -4.73 21.38 -2.98
CA ASP A 186 -4.47 20.21 -2.12
C ASP A 186 -3.12 19.58 -2.49
N ALA A 187 -2.06 20.16 -1.92
CA ALA A 187 -0.72 19.56 -1.87
C ALA A 187 -0.42 18.95 -0.49
N THR A 188 -1.40 18.87 0.42
CA THR A 188 -1.19 18.60 1.84
C THR A 188 -1.58 17.20 2.29
N ASP A 189 -2.49 16.51 1.60
CA ASP A 189 -2.99 15.21 2.04
C ASP A 189 -2.01 14.05 1.82
N THR A 190 -1.20 14.10 0.77
CA THR A 190 -0.17 13.07 0.50
C THR A 190 0.95 13.12 1.54
N ALA A 191 1.26 14.31 2.05
CA ALA A 191 2.24 14.52 3.12
C ALA A 191 1.74 13.99 4.47
N ALA A 192 0.43 14.01 4.73
CA ALA A 192 -0.16 13.52 5.98
C ALA A 192 -0.08 11.99 6.11
N PHE A 193 -0.36 11.25 5.03
CA PHE A 193 -0.20 9.79 5.04
C PHE A 193 1.27 9.37 5.12
N ALA A 194 2.15 10.06 4.38
CA ALA A 194 3.60 9.84 4.47
C ALA A 194 4.15 10.16 5.89
N SER A 195 3.61 11.18 6.55
CA SER A 195 3.96 11.56 7.92
C SER A 195 3.43 10.57 8.95
N ALA A 196 2.24 9.98 8.77
CA ALA A 196 1.71 8.94 9.66
C ALA A 196 2.58 7.67 9.62
N VAL A 197 3.02 7.26 8.42
CA VAL A 197 3.91 6.11 8.24
C VAL A 197 5.33 6.41 8.76
N ALA A 198 5.83 7.63 8.58
CA ALA A 198 7.10 8.07 9.16
C ALA A 198 7.03 8.14 10.70
N ALA A 199 5.94 8.64 11.27
CA ALA A 199 5.72 8.72 12.71
C ALA A 199 5.58 7.33 13.36
N ALA A 200 4.96 6.37 12.66
CA ALA A 200 4.92 4.97 13.10
C ALA A 200 6.32 4.36 13.19
N ARG A 201 7.18 4.59 12.18
CA ARG A 201 8.59 4.16 12.19
C ARG A 201 9.44 4.89 13.23
N SER A 202 9.25 6.19 13.43
CA SER A 202 10.00 6.97 14.44
C SER A 202 9.67 6.54 15.87
N LYS A 203 8.45 6.07 16.14
CA LYS A 203 8.09 5.51 17.45
C LYS A 203 8.80 4.18 17.73
N GLN A 204 9.02 3.35 16.71
CA GLN A 204 9.76 2.09 16.82
C GLN A 204 11.27 2.33 17.05
N ILE A 205 11.87 3.29 16.33
CA ILE A 205 13.29 3.66 16.52
C ILE A 205 13.52 4.34 17.88
N ARG A 206 12.55 5.10 18.40
CA ARG A 206 12.69 5.79 19.68
C ARG A 206 12.55 4.86 20.90
N LEU A 207 11.93 3.69 20.74
CA LEU A 207 11.89 2.64 21.76
C LEU A 207 13.21 1.85 21.83
N GLU A 208 13.91 1.68 20.70
CA GLU A 208 15.25 1.07 20.63
C GLU A 208 16.32 1.90 21.36
N LEU A 209 16.21 3.23 21.39
CA LEU A 209 17.20 4.10 22.05
C LEU A 209 17.07 4.18 23.57
N THR A 210 15.94 3.74 24.14
CA THR A 210 15.69 3.75 25.59
C THR A 210 16.03 2.43 26.29
N GLY A 211 16.51 1.42 25.55
CA GLY A 211 16.85 0.09 26.05
C GLY A 211 18.34 -0.18 26.29
N ILE A 212 19.16 0.86 26.44
CA ILE A 212 20.58 0.71 26.82
C ILE A 212 20.85 1.52 28.08
N HIS A 213 20.58 0.92 29.24
CA HIS A 213 21.38 1.14 30.45
C HIS A 213 21.20 -0.01 31.45
#